data_AF-A0A7W9G8U0-F1
#
_entry.id   AF-A0A7W9G8U0-F1
#
_cell.length_a   1.000
_cell.length_b   1.000
_cell.length_c   1.000
_cell.angle_alpha   90.00
_cell.angle_beta   90.00
_cell.angle_gamma   90.00
#
_symmetry.space_group_name_H-M   'P 1'
#
loop_
_entity.id
_entity.type
_entity.pdbx_description
1 polymer ?
#
loop_
_entity_poly.entity_id
_entity_poly.type
_entity_poly.pdbx_seq_one_letter_code
_entity_poly.pdbx_strand_id
1 'polypeptide(L)'
;MIVGGVVPALAFVLWATVSVAEGEPYEDVKRQYIAAVDAVCEKASRQSDLREEPPANLREEVDELRRASESMTGTIAAIETIAPPDADVPRVRDRFFVPARALAASLRELSGRAEAAMRAGREGEAKRAVEQSLEPDENEKALRSFAAGYGFRACAGE
;
A
#
# COMPACT_ATOMS: atom_id res chain seq x y z
N MET A 1 64.53 -32.37 -37.16
CA MET A 1 65.37 -31.92 -36.04
C MET A 1 65.58 -30.42 -36.19
N ILE A 2 64.89 -29.61 -35.36
CA ILE A 2 65.24 -28.22 -35.08
C ILE A 2 65.08 -28.06 -33.57
N VAL A 3 66.17 -27.65 -32.93
CA VAL A 3 66.30 -27.34 -31.50
C VAL A 3 66.43 -25.82 -31.38
N GLY A 4 65.81 -25.24 -30.35
CA GLY A 4 65.98 -23.85 -29.90
C GLY A 4 64.63 -23.11 -29.88
N GLY A 5 64.06 -22.63 -28.77
CA GLY A 5 64.60 -22.35 -27.44
C GLY A 5 64.37 -20.87 -27.13
N VAL A 6 63.34 -20.51 -26.37
CA VAL A 6 63.21 -19.26 -25.58
C VAL A 6 62.21 -19.51 -24.43
N VAL A 7 62.64 -19.21 -23.20
CA VAL A 7 61.84 -19.10 -21.96
C VAL A 7 62.31 -17.77 -21.32
N PRO A 8 61.61 -17.11 -20.38
CA PRO A 8 60.20 -16.68 -20.28
C PRO A 8 60.11 -15.13 -20.13
N ALA A 9 58.94 -14.51 -20.31
CA ALA A 9 58.73 -13.14 -19.79
C ALA A 9 57.24 -12.79 -19.61
N LEU A 10 56.89 -12.61 -18.33
CA LEU A 10 56.14 -11.46 -17.79
C LEU A 10 54.73 -11.16 -18.35
N ALA A 11 53.76 -11.48 -17.49
CA ALA A 11 52.73 -10.56 -16.99
C ALA A 11 51.91 -9.79 -18.03
N PHE A 12 50.63 -10.15 -18.16
CA PHE A 12 49.56 -9.17 -17.95
C PHE A 12 48.35 -9.86 -17.34
N VAL A 13 48.24 -9.67 -16.03
CA VAL A 13 47.00 -9.73 -15.26
C VAL A 13 46.08 -8.67 -15.86
N LEU A 14 45.16 -9.07 -16.76
CA LEU A 14 44.07 -8.21 -17.18
C LEU A 14 42.88 -8.51 -16.29
N TRP A 15 42.75 -7.59 -15.34
CA TRP A 15 41.71 -7.47 -14.34
C TRP A 15 40.31 -7.77 -14.87
N ALA A 16 39.60 -8.52 -14.04
CA ALA A 16 38.18 -8.43 -13.89
C ALA A 16 37.74 -6.96 -13.78
N THR A 17 37.04 -6.47 -14.80
CA THR A 17 36.01 -5.45 -14.59
C THR A 17 34.70 -6.21 -14.51
N VAL A 18 34.41 -6.72 -13.31
CA VAL A 18 33.02 -6.95 -12.90
C VAL A 18 32.32 -5.64 -13.20
N SER A 19 31.41 -5.65 -14.17
CA SER A 19 30.42 -4.59 -14.30
C SER A 19 29.61 -4.62 -13.01
N VAL A 20 30.05 -3.86 -12.01
CA VAL A 20 29.18 -3.42 -10.94
C VAL A 20 28.18 -2.53 -11.66
N ALA A 21 27.05 -3.12 -12.05
CA ALA A 21 25.84 -2.35 -12.21
C ALA A 21 25.65 -1.66 -10.86
N GLU A 22 26.06 -0.40 -10.77
CA GLU A 22 25.75 0.46 -9.65
C GLU A 22 24.22 0.56 -9.65
N GLY A 23 23.56 -0.35 -8.93
CA GLY A 23 22.14 -0.25 -8.67
C GLY A 23 21.87 1.11 -8.04
N GLU A 24 20.68 1.67 -8.31
CA GLU A 24 20.28 2.93 -7.69
C GLU A 24 20.51 2.87 -6.17
N PRO A 25 21.05 3.94 -5.55
CA PRO A 25 21.26 3.97 -4.11
C PRO A 25 19.95 3.65 -3.39
N TYR A 26 20.01 2.77 -2.40
CA TYR A 26 18.84 2.32 -1.64
C TYR A 26 17.95 3.49 -1.16
N GLU A 27 18.55 4.58 -0.70
CA GLU A 27 17.85 5.78 -0.24
C GLU A 27 17.07 6.49 -1.34
N ASP A 28 17.55 6.44 -2.59
CA ASP A 28 16.84 7.03 -3.73
C ASP A 28 15.67 6.13 -4.16
N VAL A 29 15.87 4.80 -4.22
CA VAL A 29 14.79 3.84 -4.48
C VAL A 29 13.69 3.96 -3.42
N LYS A 30 14.07 4.04 -2.15
CA LYS A 30 13.13 4.21 -1.04
C LYS A 30 12.36 5.53 -1.14
N ARG A 31 13.03 6.63 -1.50
CA ARG A 31 12.38 7.93 -1.68
C ARG A 31 11.37 7.92 -2.84
N GLN A 32 11.74 7.33 -3.97
CA GLN A 32 10.84 7.17 -5.12
C GLN A 32 9.63 6.30 -4.76
N TYR A 33 9.86 5.21 -4.04
CA TYR A 33 8.79 4.34 -3.55
C TYR A 33 7.82 5.11 -2.64
N ILE A 34 8.32 5.82 -1.62
CA ILE A 34 7.49 6.63 -0.73
C ILE A 34 6.65 7.65 -1.51
N ALA A 35 7.27 8.40 -2.42
CA ALA A 35 6.57 9.40 -3.22
C ALA A 35 5.46 8.79 -4.09
N ALA A 36 5.71 7.61 -4.67
CA ALA A 36 4.72 6.90 -5.48
C ALA A 36 3.53 6.40 -4.63
N VAL A 37 3.79 5.87 -3.43
CA VAL A 37 2.75 5.45 -2.49
C VAL A 37 1.92 6.64 -2.01
N ASP A 38 2.56 7.74 -1.61
CA ASP A 38 1.87 8.94 -1.16
C ASP A 38 1.00 9.56 -2.25
N ALA A 39 1.46 9.57 -3.51
CA ALA A 39 0.64 10.06 -4.62
C ALA A 39 -0.66 9.25 -4.80
N VAL A 40 -0.63 7.94 -4.53
CA VAL A 40 -1.83 7.10 -4.57
C VAL A 40 -2.76 7.43 -3.39
N CYS A 41 -2.23 7.58 -2.17
CA CYS A 41 -2.99 7.96 -0.99
C CYS A 41 -3.61 9.36 -1.11
N GLU A 42 -2.89 10.35 -1.63
CA GLU A 42 -3.43 11.70 -1.91
C GLU A 42 -4.58 11.66 -2.91
N LYS A 43 -4.42 10.88 -3.98
CA LYS A 43 -5.48 10.71 -4.98
C LYS A 43 -6.74 10.11 -4.35
N ALA A 44 -6.59 9.13 -3.47
CA ALA A 44 -7.69 8.52 -2.73
C ALA A 44 -8.36 9.54 -1.77
N SER A 45 -7.57 10.32 -1.02
CA SER A 45 -8.09 11.36 -0.13
C SER A 45 -8.93 12.39 -0.88
N ARG A 46 -8.42 12.93 -1.99
CA ARG A 46 -9.14 13.92 -2.80
C ARG A 46 -10.46 13.38 -3.34
N GLN A 47 -10.57 12.08 -3.60
CA GLN A 47 -11.83 11.48 -4.02
C GLN A 47 -12.86 11.42 -2.90
N SER A 48 -12.42 11.24 -1.65
CA SER A 48 -13.26 11.29 -0.46
C SER A 48 -13.67 12.72 -0.10
N ASP A 49 -12.79 13.70 -0.30
CA ASP A 49 -13.02 15.12 0.02
C ASP A 49 -14.02 15.83 -0.91
N LEU A 50 -14.36 15.24 -2.07
CA LEU A 50 -15.32 15.81 -3.03
C LEU A 50 -16.76 15.89 -2.49
N ARG A 51 -17.03 15.34 -1.30
CA ARG A 51 -18.35 15.36 -0.66
C ARG A 51 -18.37 16.40 0.47
N GLU A 52 -18.94 17.58 0.18
CA GLU A 52 -19.03 18.70 1.15
C GLU A 52 -20.11 18.49 2.23
N GLU A 53 -21.13 17.67 1.97
CA GLU A 53 -22.26 17.46 2.88
C GLU A 53 -22.29 16.06 3.51
N PRO A 54 -22.59 15.96 4.82
CA PRO A 54 -22.78 14.68 5.49
C PRO A 54 -23.96 13.91 4.89
N PRO A 55 -23.97 12.56 4.96
CA PRO A 55 -25.09 11.76 4.47
C PRO A 55 -26.40 12.14 5.16
N ALA A 56 -27.44 12.37 4.36
CA ALA A 56 -28.74 12.85 4.85
C ALA A 56 -29.62 11.74 5.43
N ASN A 57 -29.30 10.48 5.13
CA ASN A 57 -30.10 9.33 5.53
C ASN A 57 -29.25 8.04 5.53
N LEU A 58 -29.80 6.99 6.17
CA LEU A 58 -29.13 5.69 6.31
C LEU A 58 -28.76 5.06 4.96
N ARG A 59 -29.54 5.27 3.90
CA ARG A 59 -29.21 4.74 2.58
C ARG A 59 -27.93 5.38 2.04
N GLU A 60 -27.80 6.69 2.18
CA GLU A 60 -26.58 7.41 1.80
C GLU A 60 -25.37 7.05 2.67
N GLU A 61 -25.58 6.75 3.96
CA GLU A 61 -24.51 6.22 4.82
C GLU A 61 -24.02 4.85 4.35
N VAL A 62 -24.95 3.95 3.98
CA VAL A 62 -24.60 2.63 3.43
C VAL A 62 -23.89 2.76 2.08
N ASP A 63 -24.34 3.68 1.22
CA ASP A 63 -23.68 3.97 -0.05
C ASP A 63 -22.28 4.59 0.13
N GLU A 64 -22.08 5.38 1.19
CA GLU A 64 -20.75 5.89 1.56
C GLU A 64 -19.84 4.76 2.04
N LEU A 65 -20.34 3.90 2.94
CA LEU A 65 -19.57 2.75 3.41
C LEU A 65 -19.17 1.81 2.26
N ARG A 66 -20.07 1.59 1.30
CA ARG A 66 -19.75 0.86 0.06
C ARG A 66 -18.63 1.55 -0.72
N ARG A 67 -18.76 2.85 -1.00
CA ARG A 67 -17.74 3.64 -1.71
C ARG A 67 -16.40 3.64 -1.00
N ALA A 68 -16.38 3.79 0.32
CA ALA A 68 -15.17 3.73 1.13
C ALA A 68 -14.50 2.35 1.04
N SER A 69 -15.27 1.26 1.13
CA SER A 69 -14.72 -0.10 1.00
C SER A 69 -14.13 -0.38 -0.39
N GLU A 70 -14.77 0.11 -1.45
CA GLU A 70 -14.31 -0.01 -2.84
C GLU A 70 -13.05 0.84 -3.07
N SER A 71 -13.08 2.09 -2.61
CA SER A 71 -11.95 3.03 -2.69
C SER A 71 -10.72 2.46 -1.98
N MET A 72 -10.90 1.93 -0.76
CA MET A 72 -9.80 1.34 -0.01
C MET A 72 -9.23 0.09 -0.70
N THR A 73 -10.10 -0.80 -1.19
CA THR A 73 -9.67 -2.00 -1.93
C THR A 73 -8.89 -1.62 -3.19
N GLY A 74 -9.38 -0.64 -3.95
CA GLY A 74 -8.71 -0.14 -5.15
C GLY A 74 -7.38 0.54 -4.87
N THR A 75 -7.31 1.33 -3.79
CA THR A 75 -6.10 2.02 -3.34
C THR A 75 -5.01 1.03 -2.95
N ILE A 76 -5.34 0.00 -2.16
CA ILE A 76 -4.39 -1.06 -1.79
C ILE A 76 -3.88 -1.79 -3.03
N ALA A 77 -4.78 -2.20 -3.92
CA ALA A 77 -4.39 -2.88 -5.15
C ALA A 77 -3.45 -2.02 -6.02
N ALA A 78 -3.68 -0.71 -6.09
CA ALA A 78 -2.78 0.20 -6.79
C ALA A 78 -1.40 0.28 -6.13
N ILE A 79 -1.34 0.41 -4.80
CA ILE A 79 -0.07 0.46 -4.06
C ILE A 79 0.72 -0.84 -4.22
N GLU A 80 0.06 -1.99 -4.23
CA GLU A 80 0.70 -3.31 -4.41
C GLU A 80 1.39 -3.49 -5.77
N THR A 81 1.05 -2.69 -6.78
CA THR A 81 1.75 -2.69 -8.07
C THR A 81 3.07 -1.93 -8.05
N ILE A 82 3.33 -1.16 -6.99
CA ILE A 82 4.56 -0.39 -6.80
C ILE A 82 5.55 -1.26 -6.06
N ALA A 83 6.67 -1.60 -6.70
CA ALA A 83 7.71 -2.41 -6.08
C ALA A 83 8.40 -1.63 -4.93
N PRO A 84 8.41 -2.14 -3.69
CA PRO A 84 9.23 -1.59 -2.62
C PRO A 84 10.71 -1.93 -2.84
N PRO A 85 11.65 -1.24 -2.15
CA PRO A 85 13.04 -1.67 -2.10
C PRO A 85 13.15 -3.12 -1.60
N ASP A 86 14.00 -3.94 -2.23
CA ASP A 86 14.12 -5.39 -1.93
C ASP A 86 14.31 -5.68 -0.43
N ALA A 87 15.12 -4.86 0.25
CA ALA A 87 15.39 -4.98 1.68
C ALA A 87 14.16 -4.74 2.56
N ASP A 88 13.19 -3.97 2.08
CA ASP A 88 11.98 -3.56 2.81
C ASP A 88 10.74 -4.42 2.44
N VAL A 89 10.78 -5.22 1.37
CA VAL A 89 9.68 -6.10 0.91
C VAL A 89 8.96 -6.83 2.06
N PRO A 90 9.64 -7.63 2.91
CA PRO A 90 8.95 -8.38 3.97
C PRO A 90 8.33 -7.44 5.00
N ARG A 91 9.02 -6.35 5.35
CA ARG A 91 8.56 -5.37 6.33
C ARG A 91 7.31 -4.65 5.85
N VAL A 92 7.31 -4.16 4.62
CA VAL A 92 6.16 -3.49 4.00
C VAL A 92 4.98 -4.46 3.87
N ARG A 93 5.22 -5.69 3.42
CA ARG A 93 4.18 -6.72 3.35
C ARG A 93 3.51 -6.94 4.70
N ASP A 94 4.30 -7.21 5.73
CA ASP A 94 3.77 -7.67 7.02
C ASP A 94 3.19 -6.51 7.86
N ARG A 95 3.70 -5.29 7.70
CA ARG A 95 3.31 -4.14 8.53
C ARG A 95 2.39 -3.14 7.85
N PHE A 96 2.31 -3.14 6.52
CA PHE A 96 1.41 -2.28 5.76
C PHE A 96 0.33 -3.08 5.05
N PHE A 97 0.70 -3.99 4.13
CA PHE A 97 -0.28 -4.67 3.27
C PHE A 97 -1.17 -5.66 4.03
N VAL A 98 -0.63 -6.43 4.98
CA VAL A 98 -1.45 -7.36 5.78
C VAL A 98 -2.53 -6.62 6.59
N PRO A 99 -2.22 -5.59 7.40
CA PRO A 99 -3.25 -4.79 8.06
C PRO A 99 -4.19 -4.08 7.09
N ALA A 100 -3.68 -3.52 5.99
CA ALA A 100 -4.51 -2.83 5.00
C ALA A 100 -5.58 -3.77 4.40
N ARG A 101 -5.19 -4.98 4.01
CA ARG A 101 -6.12 -5.98 3.47
C ARG A 101 -7.15 -6.43 4.51
N ALA A 102 -6.74 -6.60 5.77
CA ALA A 102 -7.65 -6.94 6.85
C ALA A 102 -8.71 -5.85 7.06
N LEU A 103 -8.29 -4.58 7.08
CA LEU A 103 -9.20 -3.44 7.20
C LEU A 103 -10.14 -3.34 5.99
N ALA A 104 -9.64 -3.48 4.77
CA ALA A 104 -10.47 -3.46 3.56
C ALA A 104 -11.49 -4.61 3.54
N ALA A 105 -11.10 -5.81 3.99
CA ALA A 105 -12.01 -6.95 4.11
C ALA A 105 -13.12 -6.68 5.15
N SER A 106 -12.77 -6.11 6.30
CA SER A 106 -13.72 -5.72 7.35
C SER A 106 -14.75 -4.71 6.83
N LEU A 107 -14.30 -3.62 6.19
CA LEU A 107 -15.19 -2.61 5.61
C LEU A 107 -16.11 -3.19 4.53
N ARG A 108 -15.59 -4.09 3.69
CA ARG A 108 -16.39 -4.78 2.66
C ARG A 108 -17.46 -5.68 3.27
N GLU A 109 -17.14 -6.40 4.35
CA GLU A 109 -18.12 -7.21 5.09
C GLU A 109 -19.22 -6.32 5.69
N LEU A 110 -18.84 -5.23 6.36
CA LEU A 110 -19.76 -4.26 6.96
C LEU A 110 -20.69 -3.64 5.92
N SER A 111 -20.13 -3.17 4.80
CA SER A 111 -20.90 -2.67 3.65
C SER A 111 -21.90 -3.71 3.14
N GLY A 112 -21.45 -4.96 2.89
CA GLY A 112 -22.32 -6.02 2.40
C GLY A 112 -23.45 -6.39 3.38
N ARG A 113 -23.16 -6.41 4.68
CA ARG A 113 -24.18 -6.62 5.73
C ARG A 113 -25.19 -5.48 5.76
N ALA A 114 -24.73 -4.24 5.68
CA ALA A 114 -25.60 -3.07 5.72
C ALA A 114 -26.54 -3.02 4.50
N GLU A 115 -26.02 -3.28 3.29
CA GLU A 115 -26.83 -3.37 2.09
C GLU A 115 -27.86 -4.51 2.14
N ALA A 116 -27.44 -5.69 2.59
CA ALA A 116 -28.35 -6.84 2.71
C ALA A 116 -29.48 -6.57 3.71
N ALA A 117 -29.17 -5.88 4.82
CA ALA A 117 -30.15 -5.45 5.80
C ALA A 117 -31.11 -4.40 5.22
N MET A 118 -30.61 -3.40 4.48
CA MET A 118 -31.44 -2.40 3.78
C MET A 118 -32.40 -3.05 2.79
N ARG A 119 -31.94 -3.98 1.96
CA ARG A 119 -32.80 -4.70 0.99
C ARG A 119 -33.90 -5.53 1.65
N ALA A 120 -33.66 -5.99 2.87
CA ALA A 120 -34.60 -6.81 3.62
C ALA A 120 -35.50 -5.99 4.58
N GLY A 121 -35.44 -4.66 4.55
CA GLY A 121 -36.22 -3.79 5.44
C GLY A 121 -35.79 -3.82 6.91
N ARG A 122 -34.56 -4.30 7.20
CA ARG A 122 -34.02 -4.40 8.55
C ARG A 122 -33.12 -3.20 8.86
N GLU A 123 -33.69 -2.01 8.91
CA GLU A 123 -32.96 -0.75 9.08
C GLU A 123 -32.08 -0.73 10.35
N GLY A 124 -32.54 -1.30 11.46
CA GLY A 124 -31.75 -1.39 12.69
C GLY A 124 -30.51 -2.30 12.59
N GLU A 125 -30.49 -3.26 11.66
CA GLU A 125 -29.27 -4.03 11.34
C GLU A 125 -28.33 -3.23 10.43
N ALA A 126 -28.87 -2.53 9.44
CA ALA A 126 -28.08 -1.67 8.56
C ALA A 126 -27.37 -0.56 9.33
N LYS A 127 -28.10 0.11 10.23
CA LYS A 127 -27.55 1.15 11.10
C LYS A 127 -26.42 0.62 11.98
N ARG A 128 -26.59 -0.56 12.60
CA ARG A 128 -25.53 -1.18 13.42
C ARG A 128 -24.29 -1.52 12.60
N ALA A 129 -24.43 -1.97 11.36
CA ALA A 129 -23.30 -2.23 10.49
C ALA A 129 -22.56 -0.93 10.09
N VAL A 130 -23.28 0.17 9.86
CA VAL A 130 -22.67 1.49 9.66
C VAL A 130 -21.95 1.95 10.93
N GLU A 131 -22.58 1.89 12.09
CA GLU A 131 -21.98 2.29 13.37
C GLU A 131 -20.70 1.51 13.67
N GLN A 132 -20.71 0.18 13.46
CA GLN A 132 -19.51 -0.66 13.62
C GLN A 132 -18.37 -0.27 12.67
N SER A 133 -18.66 0.29 11.49
CA SER A 133 -17.62 0.74 10.56
C SER A 133 -16.92 2.04 10.98
N LEU A 134 -17.53 2.78 11.92
CA LEU A 134 -16.99 4.02 12.47
C LEU A 134 -16.22 3.80 13.78
N GLU A 135 -16.31 2.60 14.35
CA GLU A 135 -15.56 2.25 15.55
C GLU A 135 -14.05 2.19 15.25
N PRO A 136 -13.19 2.59 16.20
CA PRO A 136 -11.74 2.55 16.00
C PRO A 136 -11.24 1.13 15.67
N ASP A 137 -10.60 0.96 14.51
CA ASP A 137 -10.04 -0.32 14.07
C ASP A 137 -8.54 -0.41 14.38
N GLU A 138 -8.11 -1.49 15.06
CA GLU A 138 -6.70 -1.69 15.42
C GLU A 138 -5.79 -1.86 14.18
N ASN A 139 -6.31 -2.36 13.05
CA ASN A 139 -5.56 -2.41 11.79
C ASN A 139 -5.39 -1.01 11.20
N GLU A 140 -6.38 -0.13 11.31
CA GLU A 140 -6.26 1.27 10.88
C GLU A 140 -5.16 1.97 11.68
N LYS A 141 -5.19 1.81 13.00
CA LYS A 141 -4.17 2.36 13.89
C LYS A 141 -2.77 1.81 13.59
N ALA A 142 -2.65 0.50 13.37
CA ALA A 142 -1.38 -0.13 12.98
C ALA A 142 -0.86 0.40 11.65
N LEU A 143 -1.75 0.55 10.66
CA LEU A 143 -1.43 1.06 9.33
C LEU A 143 -0.94 2.52 9.39
N ARG A 144 -1.69 3.40 10.06
CA ARG A 144 -1.30 4.81 10.24
C ARG A 144 0.03 4.94 10.99
N SER A 145 0.23 4.16 12.04
CA SER A 145 1.48 4.16 12.81
C SER A 145 2.68 3.71 11.95
N PHE A 146 2.52 2.66 11.15
CA PHE A 146 3.56 2.23 10.22
C PHE A 146 3.82 3.26 9.14
N ALA A 147 2.77 3.82 8.53
CA ALA A 147 2.85 4.84 7.48
C ALA A 147 3.70 6.04 7.94
N ALA A 148 3.39 6.60 9.12
CA ALA A 148 4.15 7.70 9.70
C ALA A 148 5.63 7.31 9.96
N GLY A 149 5.86 6.13 10.54
CA GLY A 149 7.22 5.68 10.86
C GLY A 149 8.07 5.27 9.64
N TYR A 150 7.43 4.90 8.53
CA TYR A 150 8.11 4.52 7.29
C TYR A 150 8.32 5.73 6.36
N GLY A 151 7.44 6.73 6.44
CA GLY A 151 7.52 7.98 5.69
C GLY A 151 6.38 8.23 4.70
N PHE A 152 5.32 7.40 4.69
CA PHE A 152 4.13 7.61 3.86
C PHE A 152 3.21 8.66 4.51
N ARG A 153 3.47 9.94 4.22
CA ARG A 153 2.78 11.05 4.90
C ARG A 153 1.29 11.09 4.58
N ALA A 154 0.94 10.97 3.31
CA ALA A 154 -0.45 11.02 2.87
C ALA A 154 -1.26 9.84 3.45
N CYS A 155 -0.66 8.65 3.50
CA CYS A 155 -1.32 7.48 4.10
C CYS A 155 -1.39 7.54 5.64
N ALA A 156 -0.53 8.36 6.28
CA ALA A 156 -0.59 8.63 7.72
C ALA A 156 -1.66 9.68 8.08
N GLY A 157 -2.12 10.46 7.10
CA GLY A 157 -3.03 11.59 7.29
C GLY A 157 -2.31 12.89 7.67
N GLU A 158 -1.06 13.06 7.22
CA GLU A 158 -0.23 14.26 7.42
C GLU A 158 -0.24 15.21 6.22
#